data_AF-A0A1F9XJU3-F1
#
_entry.id   AF-A0A1F9XJU3-F1
#
_cell.length_a   1.000
_cell.length_b   1.000
_cell.length_c   1.000
_cell.angle_alpha   90.00
_cell.angle_beta   90.00
_cell.angle_gamma   90.00
#
_symmetry.space_group_name_H-M   'P 1'
#
loop_
_entity.id
_entity.type
_entity.pdbx_description
1 polymer ?
#
loop_
_entity_poly.entity_id
_entity_poly.type
_entity_poly.pdbx_seq_one_letter_code
_entity_poly.pdbx_strand_id
1 'polypeptide(L)' 'MKRITALKIVNLLIAVLALSQVTTGLLHDSLSKDAFEALHEAGGISFAAAALLHVVLNWSWVKANYFGGDAAA' A
#
# COMPACT_ATOMS: atom_id res chain seq x y z
N MET A 1 16.82 13.29 -2.20
CA MET A 1 15.89 13.19 -3.34
C MET A 1 15.34 11.77 -3.58
N LYS A 2 16.18 10.72 -3.63
CA LYS A 2 15.75 9.33 -3.96
C LYS A 2 14.57 8.79 -3.12
N ARG A 3 14.55 9.02 -1.80
CA ARG A 3 13.48 8.55 -0.89
C ARG A 3 12.11 9.21 -1.18
N ILE A 4 12.07 10.51 -1.45
CA ILE A 4 10.81 11.21 -1.74
C ILE A 4 10.22 10.71 -3.07
N THR A 5 11.06 10.49 -4.08
CA THR A 5 10.62 9.88 -5.34
C THR A 5 10.07 8.47 -5.12
N ALA A 6 10.78 7.62 -4.34
CA ALA A 6 10.29 6.28 -3.99
C ALA A 6 8.93 6.33 -3.26
N LEU A 7 8.76 7.24 -2.30
CA LEU A 7 7.49 7.43 -1.61
C LEU A 7 6.36 7.85 -2.55
N LYS A 8 6.60 8.77 -3.49
CA LYS A 8 5.59 9.17 -4.48
C LYS A 8 5.16 7.99 -5.35
N ILE A 9 6.10 7.16 -5.78
CA ILE A 9 5.82 5.95 -6.57
C ILE A 9 5.00 4.96 -5.74
N VAL A 10 5.44 4.64 -4.53
CA VAL A 10 4.73 3.71 -3.64
C VAL A 10 3.33 4.21 -3.31
N ASN A 11 3.15 5.51 -3.07
CA ASN A 11 1.82 6.10 -2.82
C ASN A 11 0.88 5.94 -4.03
N LEU A 12 1.39 6.18 -5.24
CA LEU A 12 0.61 5.98 -6.46
C LEU A 12 0.23 4.50 -6.65
N LEU A 13 1.18 3.58 -6.41
CA LEU A 13 0.92 2.15 -6.48
C LEU A 13 -0.14 1.70 -5.46
N ILE A 14 -0.05 2.16 -4.21
CA ILE A 14 -1.06 1.90 -3.17
C ILE A 14 -2.43 2.41 -3.62
N ALA A 15 -2.52 3.63 -4.17
CA ALA A 15 -3.78 4.19 -4.62
C ALA A 15 -4.43 3.36 -5.75
N VAL A 16 -3.63 2.95 -6.74
CA VAL A 16 -4.10 2.10 -7.85
C VAL A 16 -4.54 0.72 -7.33
N LEU A 17 -3.74 0.10 -6.46
CA LEU A 17 -4.06 -1.21 -5.89
C LEU A 17 -5.31 -1.14 -5.02
N ALA A 18 -5.47 -0.10 -4.18
CA ALA A 18 -6.69 0.10 -3.40
C ALA A 18 -7.93 0.23 -4.28
N LEU A 19 -7.85 1.02 -5.35
CA LEU A 19 -8.95 1.16 -6.30
C LEU A 19 -9.28 -0.18 -6.99
N SER A 20 -8.25 -0.95 -7.36
CA SER A 20 -8.42 -2.31 -7.91
C SER A 20 -9.12 -3.24 -6.91
N GLN A 21 -8.72 -3.24 -5.64
CA GLN A 21 -9.32 -4.07 -4.60
C GLN A 21 -10.81 -3.72 -4.36
N VAL A 22 -11.12 -2.43 -4.28
CA VAL A 22 -12.52 -1.97 -4.13
C VAL A 22 -13.35 -2.38 -5.34
N THR A 23 -12.84 -2.14 -6.55
CA THR A 23 -13.57 -2.45 -7.80
C THR A 23 -13.79 -3.95 -7.94
N THR A 24 -12.77 -4.77 -7.71
CA THR A 24 -12.86 -6.23 -7.82
C THR A 24 -13.75 -6.84 -6.73
N GLY A 25 -13.71 -6.30 -5.52
CA GLY A 25 -14.62 -6.69 -4.44
C GLY A 25 -16.08 -6.38 -4.76
N LEU A 26 -16.37 -5.20 -5.32
CA LEU A 26 -17.73 -4.83 -5.77
C LEU A 26 -18.23 -5.66 -6.95
N LEU A 27 -17.32 -6.16 -7.78
CA LEU A 27 -17.63 -6.96 -8.96
C LEU A 27 -17.46 -8.47 -8.73
N HIS A 28 -17.34 -8.93 -7.47
CA HIS A 28 -17.09 -10.34 -7.14
C HIS A 28 -18.00 -11.31 -7.91
N ASP A 29 -19.31 -11.07 -7.91
CA ASP A 29 -20.29 -11.95 -8.57
C ASP A 29 -20.32 -11.82 -10.10
N SER A 30 -19.67 -10.79 -10.65
CA SER A 30 -19.58 -10.53 -12.09
C SER A 30 -18.27 -11.03 -12.70
N LEU A 31 -17.26 -11.33 -11.88
CA LEU A 31 -15.97 -11.84 -12.31
C LEU A 31 -15.98 -13.36 -12.35
N SER A 32 -15.23 -13.95 -13.29
CA SER A 32 -14.90 -15.37 -13.18
C SER A 32 -14.04 -15.58 -11.94
N LYS A 33 -14.12 -16.79 -11.36
CA LYS A 33 -13.30 -17.18 -10.20
C LYS A 33 -11.81 -16.88 -10.42
N ASP A 34 -11.26 -17.31 -11.55
CA ASP A 34 -9.84 -17.09 -11.88
C ASP A 34 -9.48 -15.60 -11.97
N ALA A 35 -10.37 -14.78 -12.53
CA ALA A 35 -10.15 -13.33 -12.62
C ALA A 35 -10.22 -12.67 -11.24
N PHE A 36 -11.15 -13.09 -10.39
CA PHE A 36 -11.25 -12.60 -9.01
C PHE A 36 -10.03 -13.00 -8.18
N GLU A 37 -9.60 -14.26 -8.23
CA GLU A 37 -8.41 -14.73 -7.51
C GLU A 37 -7.15 -13.97 -7.98
N ALA A 38 -6.97 -13.80 -9.29
CA ALA A 38 -5.82 -13.08 -9.82
C ALA A 38 -5.82 -11.58 -9.47
N LEU A 39 -6.97 -10.91 -9.53
CA LEU A 39 -7.04 -9.45 -9.33
C LEU A 39 -7.25 -9.06 -7.87
N HIS A 40 -8.13 -9.76 -7.15
CA HIS A 40 -8.46 -9.47 -5.77
C HIS A 40 -7.46 -10.12 -4.82
N GLU A 41 -7.26 -11.45 -4.86
CA GLU A 41 -6.37 -12.10 -3.88
C GLU A 41 -4.90 -11.72 -4.11
N ALA A 42 -4.36 -11.92 -5.32
CA ALA A 42 -2.97 -11.55 -5.59
C ALA A 42 -2.74 -10.03 -5.57
N GLY A 43 -3.75 -9.25 -5.96
CA GLY A 43 -3.74 -7.79 -5.83
C GLY A 43 -3.74 -7.34 -4.36
N GLY A 44 -4.45 -8.05 -3.48
CA GLY A 44 -4.51 -7.78 -2.04
C GLY A 44 -3.16 -8.06 -1.36
N ILE A 45 -2.50 -9.15 -1.73
CA ILE A 45 -1.12 -9.45 -1.29
C ILE A 45 -0.18 -8.33 -1.74
N SER A 46 -0.28 -7.91 -3.00
CA SER A 46 0.53 -6.83 -3.57
C SER A 46 0.27 -5.49 -2.86
N PHE A 47 -0.99 -5.20 -2.53
CA PHE A 47 -1.40 -4.02 -1.77
C PHE A 47 -0.78 -4.02 -0.37
N ALA A 48 -0.88 -5.15 0.35
CA ALA A 48 -0.30 -5.29 1.68
C ALA A 48 1.22 -5.09 1.66
N ALA A 49 1.93 -5.67 0.69
CA ALA A 49 3.36 -5.48 0.53
C ALA A 49 3.73 -4.01 0.25
N ALA A 50 2.97 -3.32 -0.62
CA ALA A 50 3.19 -1.91 -0.90
C ALA A 50 2.91 -1.03 0.33
N ALA A 51 1.87 -1.32 1.10
CA ALA A 51 1.53 -0.62 2.34
C ALA A 51 2.63 -0.78 3.41
N LEU A 52 3.16 -1.99 3.58
CA LEU A 52 4.30 -2.23 4.47
C LEU A 52 5.54 -1.45 4.03
N LEU A 53 5.86 -1.48 2.74
CA LEU A 53 6.96 -0.70 2.19
C LEU A 53 6.76 0.81 2.42
N HIS A 54 5.53 1.32 2.28
CA HIS A 54 5.21 2.71 2.59
C HIS A 54 5.50 3.06 4.05
N VAL A 55 5.11 2.21 5.00
CA VAL A 55 5.38 2.43 6.43
C VAL A 55 6.88 2.40 6.71
N VAL A 56 7.61 1.42 6.17
CA VAL A 56 9.07 1.32 6.33
C VAL A 56 9.75 2.57 5.76
N LEU A 57 9.37 2.99 4.56
CA LEU A 57 9.92 4.21 3.96
C LEU A 57 9.54 5.46 4.74
N ASN A 58 8.41 5.50 5.44
CA ASN A 58 7.97 6.61 6.30
C ASN A 58 8.36 6.48 7.77
N TRP A 59 9.16 5.49 8.17
CA TRP A 59 9.37 5.17 9.59
C TRP A 59 9.87 6.34 10.43
N SER A 60 10.78 7.18 9.91
CA SER A 60 11.25 8.38 10.63
C SER A 60 10.10 9.36 10.95
N TRP A 61 9.13 9.52 10.04
CA TRP A 61 7.96 10.36 10.28
C TRP A 61 7.05 9.71 11.34
N VAL A 62 6.86 8.39 11.28
CA VAL A 62 6.09 7.65 12.30
C VAL A 62 6.72 7.85 13.68
N LYS A 63 8.04 7.67 13.82
CA LYS A 63 8.77 7.92 15.08
C LYS A 63 8.55 9.34 15.60
N ALA A 64 8.72 10.34 14.74
CA ALA A 64 8.58 11.74 15.14
C ALA A 64 7.17 12.10 15.65
N ASN A 65 6.12 11.49 15.10
CA ASN A 65 4.73 11.83 15.45
C ASN A 65 4.12 10.95 16.54
N TYR A 66 4.56 9.69 16.65
CA TYR A 66 3.93 8.71 17.56
C TYR A 66 4.82 8.26 18.72
N PHE A 67 6.15 8.42 18.62
CA PHE A 67 7.09 7.90 19.61
C PHE A 67 7.93 9.00 20.28
N GLY A 68 7.72 10.27 19.91
CA GLY A 68 8.57 11.39 20.32
C GLY A 68 9.91 11.33 19.59
N GLY A 69 10.14 12.25 18.65
CA GLY A 69 11.45 12.38 18.02
C GLY A 69 12.51 12.62 19.10
N ASP A 70 13.55 11.78 19.11
CA ASP A 70 14.66 11.72 20.07
C ASP A 70 14.69 12.89 21.08
N ALA A 71 14.07 12.68 22.24
CA ALA A 71 14.64 13.23 23.44
C ALA A 71 15.99 12.51 23.65
N ALA A 72 17.07 13.17 23.23
CA ALA A 72 18.48 12.79 23.31
C ALA A 72 19.08 12.06 22.09
N ALA A 73 19.67 12.85 21.17
CA ALA A 73 21.02 12.63 20.63
C ALA A 73 21.57 13.96 20.10
#